data_AF-A0A6A7G5P6-F1
#
_entry.id   AF-A0A6A7G5P6-F1
#
_cell.length_a   1.000
_cell.length_b   1.000
_cell.length_c   1.000
_cell.angle_alpha   90.00
_cell.angle_beta   90.00
_cell.angle_gamma   90.00
#
_symmetry.space_group_name_H-M   'P 1'
#
loop_
_entity.id
_entity.type
_entity.pdbx_description
1 polymer ?
#
loop_
_entity_poly.entity_id
_entity_poly.type
_entity_poly.pdbx_seq_one_letter_code
_entity_poly.pdbx_strand_id
1 'polypeptide(L)'
;NYAVPENQVLEEWAELLCLATQPGSALDQLHIFVLAHILRRPIVVYGVKYVKSFRGEDLGYARFEGVYLPLLWEPNFCCKSPIALGYTRGHFCALVPICPQSIHAPAAGAILEPGESQMVFLPLMSHDAKLLPVHFITQQEVGCEAVLLREWLDVCQSETGLLVAQQKLHKKPLPVAQMTEEWLNYYRTMAQMEGAPFSRPITSQGYSSDGDSEEE
;
A
#
# COMPACT_ATOMS: atom_id res chain seq x y z
N ASN A 1 16.25 12.19 31.97
CA ASN A 1 17.02 12.35 30.73
C ASN A 1 17.60 11.02 30.33
N TYR A 2 16.90 10.31 29.46
CA TYR A 2 17.45 9.14 28.79
C TYR A 2 18.31 9.65 27.63
N ALA A 3 19.55 9.20 27.53
CA ALA A 3 20.46 9.51 26.44
C ALA A 3 20.98 8.20 25.88
N VAL A 4 20.85 8.01 24.57
CA VAL A 4 21.34 6.82 23.88
C VAL A 4 22.83 7.02 23.58
N PRO A 5 23.71 6.10 23.99
CA PRO A 5 25.13 6.15 23.64
C PRO A 5 25.35 6.13 22.12
N GLU A 6 26.34 6.88 21.63
CA GLU A 6 26.63 6.96 20.19
C GLU A 6 26.96 5.60 19.56
N ASN A 7 27.67 4.74 20.29
CA ASN A 7 27.97 3.38 19.83
C ASN A 7 26.71 2.55 19.61
N GLN A 8 25.70 2.68 20.48
CA GLN A 8 24.42 1.99 20.32
C GLN A 8 23.71 2.48 19.04
N VAL A 9 23.72 3.79 18.77
CA VAL A 9 23.13 4.34 17.54
C VAL A 9 23.84 3.80 16.29
N LEU A 10 25.17 3.70 16.32
CA LEU A 10 25.95 3.14 15.21
C LEU A 10 25.68 1.64 14.99
N GLU A 11 25.52 0.88 16.07
CA GLU A 11 25.16 -0.54 16.02
C GLU A 11 23.76 -0.74 15.43
N GLU A 12 22.75 -0.03 15.94
CA GLU A 12 21.37 -0.08 15.41
C GLU A 12 21.31 0.37 13.94
N TRP A 13 22.11 1.36 13.55
CA TRP A 13 22.24 1.77 12.15
C TRP A 13 22.83 0.66 11.26
N ALA A 14 23.87 -0.02 11.74
CA ALA A 14 24.49 -1.12 11.00
C ALA A 14 23.53 -2.30 10.83
N GLU A 15 22.68 -2.59 11.82
CA GLU A 15 21.63 -3.61 11.72
C GLU A 15 20.62 -3.27 10.63
N LEU A 16 20.14 -2.03 10.55
CA LEU A 16 19.22 -1.59 9.49
C LEU A 16 19.83 -1.78 8.10
N LEU A 17 21.10 -1.45 7.91
CA LEU A 17 21.81 -1.69 6.64
C LEU A 17 21.93 -3.19 6.31
N CYS A 18 22.16 -4.02 7.32
CA CYS A 18 22.25 -5.46 7.18
C CYS A 18 20.91 -6.05 6.69
N LEU A 19 19.79 -5.60 7.27
CA LEU A 19 18.44 -6.03 6.86
C LEU A 19 18.17 -5.75 5.38
N ALA A 20 18.56 -4.57 4.87
CA ALA A 20 18.37 -4.20 3.47
C ALA A 20 19.25 -5.02 2.49
N THR A 21 20.38 -5.55 2.97
CA THR A 21 21.34 -6.30 2.15
C THR A 21 20.97 -7.79 2.05
N GLN A 22 20.20 -8.30 3.00
CA GLN A 22 19.83 -9.71 3.07
C GLN A 22 18.48 -9.97 2.38
N PRO A 23 18.44 -10.77 1.29
CA PRO A 23 17.19 -11.09 0.62
C PRO A 23 16.23 -11.85 1.54
N GLY A 24 14.97 -11.40 1.60
CA GLY A 24 13.92 -12.03 2.40
C GLY A 24 13.88 -11.61 3.86
N SER A 25 14.82 -10.79 4.33
CA SER A 25 14.78 -10.22 5.68
C SER A 25 13.64 -9.21 5.84
N ALA A 26 13.04 -9.19 7.04
CA ALA A 26 12.00 -8.22 7.36
C ALA A 26 12.59 -6.82 7.51
N LEU A 27 11.93 -5.83 6.89
CA LEU A 27 12.39 -4.45 6.86
C LEU A 27 11.66 -3.59 7.89
N ASP A 28 12.37 -2.60 8.42
CA ASP A 28 11.84 -1.60 9.36
C ASP A 28 11.28 -0.34 8.67
N GLN A 29 10.64 0.55 9.44
CA GLN A 29 9.98 1.79 9.00
C GLN A 29 10.90 2.72 8.21
N LEU A 30 12.19 2.76 8.58
CA LEU A 30 13.17 3.57 7.86
C LEU A 30 13.27 3.13 6.39
N HIS A 31 13.12 1.84 6.09
CA HIS A 31 13.14 1.35 4.72
C HIS A 31 11.95 1.85 3.91
N ILE A 32 10.79 2.05 4.54
CA ILE A 32 9.61 2.67 3.89
C ILE A 32 9.89 4.14 3.60
N PHE A 33 10.50 4.86 4.55
CA PHE A 33 10.94 6.24 4.34
C PHE A 33 11.93 6.33 3.17
N VAL A 34 12.97 5.50 3.15
CA VAL A 34 13.93 5.44 2.03
C VAL A 34 13.24 5.06 0.71
N LEU A 35 12.31 4.10 0.72
CA LEU A 35 11.53 3.71 -0.46
C LEU A 35 10.71 4.88 -1.00
N ALA A 36 10.11 5.71 -0.14
CA ALA A 36 9.39 6.92 -0.56
C ALA A 36 10.32 7.88 -1.34
N HIS A 37 11.59 7.99 -0.92
CA HIS A 37 12.59 8.81 -1.62
C HIS A 37 13.02 8.20 -2.94
N ILE A 38 13.22 6.88 -3.01
CA ILE A 38 13.56 6.16 -4.25
C ILE A 38 12.45 6.37 -5.28
N LEU A 39 11.19 6.25 -4.86
CA LEU A 39 10.02 6.43 -5.72
C LEU A 39 9.70 7.91 -5.97
N ARG A 40 10.30 8.83 -5.21
CA ARG A 40 9.96 10.26 -5.13
C ARG A 40 8.46 10.48 -4.97
N ARG A 41 7.83 9.65 -4.15
CA ARG A 41 6.37 9.53 -4.04
C ARG A 41 6.00 9.19 -2.60
N PRO A 42 5.04 9.92 -1.99
CA PRO A 42 4.54 9.60 -0.66
C PRO A 42 3.95 8.19 -0.55
N ILE A 43 4.10 7.58 0.62
CA ILE A 43 3.55 6.27 0.96
C ILE A 43 2.63 6.42 2.17
N VAL A 44 1.37 5.99 2.05
CA VAL A 44 0.42 5.91 3.16
C VAL A 44 0.29 4.46 3.59
N VAL A 45 0.58 4.18 4.85
CA VAL A 45 0.47 2.84 5.43
C VAL A 45 -0.70 2.83 6.40
N TYR A 46 -1.68 1.98 6.11
CA TYR A 46 -2.76 1.63 7.03
C TYR A 46 -2.41 0.32 7.71
N GLY A 47 -2.59 0.22 9.02
CA GLY A 47 -2.21 -1.02 9.68
C GLY A 47 -2.71 -1.13 11.10
N VAL A 48 -2.43 -2.27 11.70
CA VAL A 48 -2.70 -2.51 13.11
C VAL A 48 -1.71 -1.76 13.99
N LYS A 49 -2.18 -1.20 15.11
CA LYS A 49 -1.29 -0.57 16.11
C LYS A 49 -0.40 -1.59 16.81
N TYR A 50 -0.94 -2.78 17.07
CA TYR A 50 -0.25 -3.88 17.75
C TYR A 50 -0.13 -5.08 16.83
N VAL A 51 1.06 -5.69 16.81
CA VAL A 51 1.26 -7.01 16.20
C VAL A 51 0.75 -8.05 17.18
N LYS A 52 -0.21 -8.85 16.75
CA LYS A 52 -0.82 -9.89 17.58
C LYS A 52 -0.25 -11.26 17.28
N SER A 53 -0.02 -12.05 18.34
CA SER A 53 0.24 -13.49 18.29
C SER A 53 -0.96 -14.24 17.69
N PHE A 54 -0.74 -15.49 17.29
CA PHE A 54 -1.83 -16.39 16.86
C PHE A 54 -2.89 -16.61 17.96
N ARG A 55 -2.50 -16.45 19.24
CA ARG A 55 -3.41 -16.50 20.40
C ARG A 55 -4.14 -15.19 20.67
N GLY A 56 -3.84 -14.13 19.90
CA GLY A 56 -4.46 -12.80 20.04
C GLY A 56 -3.76 -11.84 21.01
N GLU A 57 -2.66 -12.27 21.63
CA GLU A 57 -1.85 -11.46 22.56
C GLU A 57 -1.03 -10.41 21.81
N ASP A 58 -0.88 -9.22 22.39
CA ASP A 58 -0.07 -8.15 21.81
C ASP A 58 1.43 -8.45 21.99
N LEU A 59 2.11 -8.80 20.90
CA LEU A 59 3.55 -9.07 20.89
C LEU A 59 4.38 -7.79 20.94
N GLY A 60 3.81 -6.68 20.47
CA GLY A 60 4.49 -5.39 20.41
C GLY A 60 3.75 -4.39 19.54
N TYR A 61 4.22 -3.15 19.56
CA TYR A 61 3.65 -2.08 18.77
C TYR A 61 4.26 -2.09 17.36
N ALA A 62 3.40 -2.17 16.33
CA ALA A 62 3.82 -2.24 14.93
C ALA A 62 4.51 -0.95 14.47
N ARG A 63 3.96 0.21 14.86
CA ARG A 63 4.47 1.57 14.57
C ARG A 63 4.55 1.92 13.06
N PHE A 64 4.10 1.05 12.16
CA PHE A 64 4.10 1.29 10.71
C PHE A 64 2.95 2.15 10.19
N GLU A 65 1.81 2.24 10.90
CA GLU A 65 0.69 3.08 10.49
C GLU A 65 1.13 4.54 10.39
N GLY A 66 0.85 5.21 9.28
CA GLY A 66 1.22 6.60 9.08
C GLY A 66 1.51 6.99 7.63
N VAL A 67 2.03 8.19 7.46
CA VAL A 67 2.43 8.77 6.17
C VAL A 67 3.94 8.92 6.15
N TYR A 68 4.56 8.42 5.08
CA TYR A 68 5.99 8.53 4.81
C TYR A 68 6.18 9.48 3.62
N LEU A 69 6.79 10.63 3.89
CA LEU A 69 7.04 11.67 2.90
C LEU A 69 8.51 11.63 2.46
N PRO A 70 8.81 11.90 1.17
CA PRO A 70 10.19 11.96 0.67
C PRO A 70 10.88 13.29 1.03
N LEU A 71 10.96 13.60 2.33
CA LEU A 71 11.37 14.91 2.89
C LEU A 71 12.78 15.38 2.53
N LEU A 72 13.68 14.48 2.07
CA LEU A 72 15.03 14.83 1.64
C LEU A 72 15.10 15.31 0.18
N TRP A 73 13.95 15.36 -0.51
CA TRP A 73 13.81 15.99 -1.82
C TRP A 73 13.14 17.37 -1.70
N GLU A 74 13.18 18.13 -2.79
CA GLU A 74 12.28 19.28 -2.92
C GLU A 74 10.88 18.78 -3.31
N PRO A 75 9.78 19.30 -2.72
CA PRO A 75 8.42 18.86 -3.00
C PRO A 75 8.05 18.87 -4.49
N ASN A 76 8.55 19.87 -5.24
CA ASN A 76 8.30 20.01 -6.67
C ASN A 76 8.95 18.91 -7.53
N PHE A 77 9.92 18.18 -6.98
CA PHE A 77 10.56 17.05 -7.64
C PHE A 77 9.80 15.72 -7.42
N CYS A 78 8.82 15.71 -6.52
CA CYS A 78 8.08 14.53 -6.11
C CYS A 78 6.66 14.47 -6.70
N CYS A 79 6.16 13.26 -6.86
CA CYS A 79 4.76 13.03 -7.24
C CYS A 79 3.86 13.23 -6.02
N LYS A 80 2.80 14.04 -6.15
CA LYS A 80 1.82 14.27 -5.06
C LYS A 80 0.76 13.17 -4.91
N SER A 81 0.65 12.27 -5.89
CA SER A 81 -0.25 11.12 -5.81
C SER A 81 0.43 10.04 -4.95
N PRO A 82 -0.10 9.63 -3.79
CA PRO A 82 0.55 8.63 -2.92
C PRO A 82 0.36 7.19 -3.42
N ILE A 83 1.13 6.24 -2.88
CA ILE A 83 0.80 4.81 -2.87
C ILE A 83 0.23 4.40 -1.50
N ALA A 84 -0.63 3.40 -1.47
CA ALA A 84 -1.25 2.90 -0.23
C ALA A 84 -0.81 1.46 0.05
N LEU A 85 -0.39 1.21 1.29
CA LEU A 85 -0.03 -0.12 1.79
C LEU A 85 -0.89 -0.48 2.99
N GLY A 86 -1.21 -1.77 3.12
CA GLY A 86 -1.79 -2.37 4.31
C GLY A 86 -0.72 -3.11 5.08
N TYR A 87 -0.71 -3.01 6.41
CA TYR A 87 0.19 -3.75 7.28
C TYR A 87 -0.57 -4.57 8.32
N THR A 88 -0.40 -5.89 8.27
CA THR A 88 -1.01 -6.82 9.22
C THR A 88 -0.08 -7.99 9.52
N ARG A 89 0.11 -8.33 10.80
CA ARG A 89 0.85 -9.53 11.25
C ARG A 89 2.23 -9.70 10.59
N GLY A 90 3.01 -8.61 10.48
CA GLY A 90 4.34 -8.67 9.86
C GLY A 90 4.36 -8.62 8.33
N HIS A 91 3.21 -8.51 7.66
CA HIS A 91 3.12 -8.49 6.21
C HIS A 91 2.59 -7.17 5.66
N PHE A 92 3.19 -6.74 4.55
CA PHE A 92 2.70 -5.62 3.75
C PHE A 92 1.89 -6.13 2.55
N CYS A 93 0.82 -5.43 2.22
CA CYS A 93 0.06 -5.64 0.99
C CYS A 93 -0.16 -4.30 0.27
N ALA A 94 -0.18 -4.33 -1.06
CA ALA A 94 -0.57 -3.16 -1.84
C ALA A 94 -2.09 -2.98 -1.76
N LEU A 95 -2.54 -1.79 -1.36
CA LEU A 95 -3.96 -1.45 -1.38
C LEU A 95 -4.23 -0.71 -2.69
N VAL A 96 -4.87 -1.42 -3.62
CA VAL A 96 -5.19 -0.90 -4.94
C VAL A 96 -6.69 -0.64 -5.06
N PRO A 97 -7.10 0.52 -5.56
CA PRO A 97 -8.50 0.76 -5.85
C PRO A 97 -8.96 -0.10 -7.02
N ILE A 98 -10.24 -0.46 -7.01
CA ILE A 98 -10.88 -0.99 -8.21
C ILE A 98 -10.92 0.15 -9.22
N CYS A 99 -10.26 -0.04 -10.36
CA CYS A 99 -10.40 0.84 -11.52
C CYS A 99 -11.74 0.47 -12.20
N PRO A 100 -12.83 1.27 -12.08
CA PRO A 100 -13.93 1.23 -13.02
C PRO A 100 -13.32 1.24 -14.41
N GLN A 101 -13.48 0.11 -15.09
CA GLN A 101 -13.10 -0.04 -16.47
C GLN A 101 -13.64 1.17 -17.23
N SER A 102 -12.88 1.73 -18.17
CA SER A 102 -13.42 2.69 -19.12
C SER A 102 -14.68 2.06 -19.71
N ILE A 103 -15.84 2.56 -19.32
CA ILE A 103 -17.14 2.00 -19.65
C ILE A 103 -17.33 2.24 -21.16
N HIS A 104 -16.80 1.34 -21.98
CA HIS A 104 -17.28 1.10 -23.34
C HIS A 104 -18.36 0.02 -23.37
N ALA A 105 -18.83 -0.45 -22.21
CA ALA A 105 -19.98 -1.35 -22.08
C ALA A 105 -21.03 -0.67 -21.20
N PRO A 106 -22.25 -0.35 -21.69
CA PRO A 106 -23.25 0.37 -20.93
C PRO A 106 -23.85 -0.55 -19.87
N ALA A 107 -23.20 -0.66 -18.72
CA ALA A 107 -23.75 -1.31 -17.54
C ALA A 107 -24.15 -0.22 -16.54
N ALA A 108 -25.46 -0.03 -16.41
CA ALA A 108 -26.12 0.71 -15.35
C ALA A 108 -25.68 2.18 -15.12
N GLY A 109 -26.08 3.06 -16.04
CA GLY A 109 -26.62 4.39 -15.67
C GLY A 109 -25.67 5.49 -15.19
N ALA A 110 -24.37 5.25 -15.03
CA ALA A 110 -23.41 6.32 -14.75
C ALA A 110 -22.73 6.77 -16.06
N ILE A 111 -23.22 7.88 -16.64
CA ILE A 111 -22.49 8.61 -17.68
C ILE A 111 -21.27 9.22 -16.98
N LEU A 112 -20.10 8.62 -17.17
CA LEU A 112 -18.84 9.30 -16.87
C LEU A 112 -18.40 10.00 -18.15
N GLU A 113 -18.31 11.32 -18.09
CA GLU A 113 -17.86 12.14 -19.21
C GLU A 113 -16.47 11.66 -19.70
N PRO A 114 -16.27 11.48 -21.01
CA PRO A 114 -15.01 11.01 -21.57
C PRO A 114 -13.93 12.09 -21.37
N GLY A 115 -13.16 11.97 -20.28
CA GLY A 115 -12.07 12.91 -19.98
C GLY A 115 -11.73 13.06 -18.50
N GLU A 116 -12.60 12.62 -17.59
CA GLU A 116 -12.32 12.73 -16.16
C GLU A 116 -11.26 11.71 -15.73
N SER A 117 -10.11 12.21 -15.25
CA SER A 117 -9.11 11.37 -14.61
C SER A 117 -9.72 10.74 -13.38
N GLN A 118 -9.78 9.42 -13.36
CA GLN A 118 -10.40 8.71 -12.26
C GLN A 118 -9.63 9.01 -10.96
N MET A 119 -10.36 9.44 -9.93
CA MET A 119 -9.77 9.84 -8.65
C MET A 119 -10.19 8.88 -7.56
N VAL A 120 -9.25 8.59 -6.67
CA VAL A 120 -9.46 7.77 -5.47
C VAL A 120 -9.05 8.59 -4.26
N PHE A 121 -9.82 8.51 -3.19
CA PHE A 121 -9.59 9.26 -1.97
C PHE A 121 -9.05 8.33 -0.88
N LEU A 122 -7.90 8.68 -0.31
CA LEU A 122 -7.21 7.93 0.71
C LEU A 122 -7.29 8.68 2.05
N PRO A 123 -7.96 8.15 3.08
CA PRO A 123 -8.05 8.81 4.38
C PRO A 123 -6.67 9.12 4.98
N LEU A 124 -6.44 10.36 5.37
CA LEU A 124 -5.24 10.78 6.13
C LEU A 124 -5.51 10.82 7.64
N MET A 125 -6.61 10.20 8.06
CA MET A 125 -7.08 10.17 9.44
C MET A 125 -7.50 8.75 9.80
N SER A 126 -7.36 8.42 11.08
CA SER A 126 -7.88 7.19 11.66
C SER A 126 -9.41 7.25 11.84
N HIS A 127 -10.02 6.12 12.21
CA HIS A 127 -11.45 6.01 12.45
C HIS A 127 -11.97 6.93 13.58
N ASP A 128 -11.11 7.35 14.51
CA ASP A 128 -11.42 8.33 15.56
C ASP A 128 -11.12 9.78 15.14
N ALA A 129 -11.00 10.05 13.84
CA ALA A 129 -10.73 11.36 13.24
C ALA A 129 -9.46 12.03 13.78
N LYS A 130 -8.46 11.24 14.15
CA LYS A 130 -7.10 11.74 14.44
C LYS A 130 -6.25 11.65 13.19
N LEU A 131 -5.40 12.64 12.97
CA LEU A 131 -4.47 12.63 11.85
C LEU A 131 -3.54 11.42 11.96
N LEU A 132 -3.29 10.74 10.84
CA LEU A 132 -2.25 9.71 10.79
C LEU A 132 -0.88 10.34 11.10
N PRO A 133 0.01 9.66 11.83
CA PRO A 133 1.32 10.20 12.13
C PRO A 133 2.12 10.38 10.85
N VAL A 134 2.85 11.49 10.75
CA VAL A 134 3.84 11.70 9.69
C VAL A 134 5.19 11.28 10.24
N HIS A 135 5.79 10.26 9.62
CA HIS A 135 7.03 9.66 10.11
C HIS A 135 8.25 10.48 9.73
N PHE A 136 9.28 10.42 10.58
CA PHE A 136 10.60 11.04 10.37
C PHE A 136 10.60 12.56 10.16
N ILE A 137 9.60 13.26 10.71
CA ILE A 137 9.61 14.72 10.78
C ILE A 137 10.63 15.22 11.80
N THR A 138 11.19 16.39 11.54
CA THR A 138 12.08 17.09 12.45
C THR A 138 11.31 17.72 13.62
N GLN A 139 12.02 18.08 14.68
CA GLN A 139 11.40 18.75 15.84
C GLN A 139 10.74 20.09 15.50
N GLN A 140 11.17 20.75 14.42
CA GLN A 140 10.60 22.02 13.96
C GLN A 140 9.25 21.83 13.24
N GLU A 141 9.01 20.65 12.69
CA GLU A 141 7.80 20.31 11.93
C GLU A 141 6.69 19.70 12.81
N VAL A 142 7.02 19.34 14.05
CA VAL A 142 6.05 18.81 15.03
C VAL A 142 4.94 19.84 15.28
N GLY A 143 3.69 19.42 15.15
CA GLY A 143 2.50 20.28 15.23
C GLY A 143 2.11 20.96 13.92
N CYS A 144 2.93 20.86 12.87
CA CYS A 144 2.67 21.39 11.53
C CYS A 144 2.34 20.29 10.50
N GLU A 145 2.01 19.08 10.95
CA GLU A 145 1.84 17.89 10.09
C GLU A 145 0.79 18.10 9.02
N ALA A 146 -0.32 18.78 9.33
CA ALA A 146 -1.38 19.06 8.37
C ALA A 146 -0.94 20.06 7.27
N VAL A 147 0.02 20.94 7.56
CA VAL A 147 0.61 21.85 6.56
C VAL A 147 1.54 21.04 5.66
N LEU A 148 2.39 20.21 6.27
CA LEU A 148 3.32 19.33 5.56
C LEU A 148 2.58 18.38 4.61
N LEU A 149 1.49 17.75 5.07
CA LEU A 149 0.68 16.90 4.19
C LEU A 149 0.12 17.64 2.97
N ARG A 150 -0.32 18.89 3.11
CA ARG A 150 -0.83 19.71 1.99
C ARG A 150 0.27 20.14 1.02
N GLU A 151 1.49 20.28 1.51
CA GLU A 151 2.64 20.57 0.66
C GLU A 151 2.99 19.37 -0.23
N TRP A 152 3.04 18.18 0.37
CA TRP A 152 3.54 16.96 -0.27
C TRP A 152 2.47 16.11 -0.99
N LEU A 153 1.19 16.31 -0.69
CA LEU A 153 0.07 15.56 -1.27
C LEU A 153 -0.99 16.51 -1.85
N ASP A 154 -1.78 16.01 -2.79
CA ASP A 154 -3.03 16.67 -3.18
C ASP A 154 -4.10 16.35 -2.11
N VAL A 155 -4.21 17.19 -1.08
CA VAL A 155 -5.15 16.97 0.05
C VAL A 155 -6.46 17.72 -0.17
N CYS A 156 -7.58 17.05 0.05
CA CYS A 156 -8.89 17.69 0.18
C CYS A 156 -9.59 17.29 1.48
N GLN A 157 -10.67 17.99 1.79
CA GLN A 157 -11.50 17.71 2.96
C GLN A 157 -12.88 17.25 2.49
N SER A 158 -13.41 16.18 3.08
CA SER A 158 -14.79 15.76 2.86
C SER A 158 -15.77 16.76 3.49
N GLU A 159 -17.06 16.67 3.12
CA GLU A 159 -18.14 17.44 3.74
C GLU A 159 -18.21 17.23 5.27
N THR A 160 -17.83 16.04 5.74
CA THR A 160 -17.76 15.66 7.15
C THR A 160 -16.49 16.10 7.86
N GLY A 161 -15.59 16.81 7.18
CA GLY A 161 -14.36 17.34 7.74
C GLY A 161 -13.14 16.39 7.70
N LEU A 162 -13.26 15.21 7.07
CA LEU A 162 -12.16 14.24 6.98
C LEU A 162 -11.12 14.69 5.97
N LEU A 163 -9.85 14.71 6.37
CA LEU A 163 -8.75 14.95 5.45
C LEU A 163 -8.44 13.69 4.65
N VAL A 164 -8.37 13.82 3.33
CA VAL A 164 -8.08 12.74 2.41
C VAL A 164 -7.04 13.18 1.39
N ALA A 165 -6.13 12.27 1.01
CA ALA A 165 -5.25 12.44 -0.13
C ALA A 165 -5.95 12.00 -1.41
N GLN A 166 -5.77 12.76 -2.48
CA GLN A 166 -6.26 12.44 -3.81
C GLN A 166 -5.20 11.62 -4.56
N GLN A 167 -5.58 10.40 -4.92
CA GLN A 167 -4.80 9.55 -5.80
C GLN A 167 -5.43 9.61 -7.19
N LYS A 168 -4.80 10.38 -8.09
CA LYS A 168 -5.17 10.42 -9.51
C LYS A 168 -4.70 9.14 -10.21
N LEU A 169 -5.62 8.43 -10.85
CA LEU A 169 -5.32 7.25 -11.63
C LEU A 169 -4.94 7.66 -13.05
N HIS A 170 -3.74 7.25 -13.45
CA HIS A 170 -3.18 7.55 -14.76
C HIS A 170 -3.33 6.34 -15.68
N LYS A 171 -3.23 6.57 -17.00
CA LYS A 171 -3.14 5.46 -17.96
C LYS A 171 -1.97 4.56 -17.58
N LYS A 172 -2.21 3.26 -17.54
CA LYS A 172 -1.19 2.26 -17.24
C LYS A 172 -0.09 2.32 -18.31
N PRO A 173 1.20 2.20 -17.93
CA PRO A 173 2.27 1.98 -18.90
C PRO A 173 1.93 0.78 -19.78
N LEU A 174 2.29 0.84 -21.07
CA LEU A 174 1.91 -0.19 -22.05
C LEU A 174 2.24 -1.63 -21.60
N PRO A 175 3.44 -1.94 -21.05
CA PRO A 175 3.73 -3.30 -20.60
C PRO A 175 2.80 -3.78 -19.48
N VAL A 176 2.46 -2.90 -18.54
CA VAL A 176 1.54 -3.20 -17.44
C VAL A 176 0.12 -3.40 -17.98
N ALA A 177 -0.29 -2.59 -18.96
CA ALA A 177 -1.59 -2.72 -19.61
C ALA A 177 -1.72 -4.06 -20.34
N GLN A 178 -0.71 -4.43 -21.13
CA GLN A 178 -0.66 -5.71 -21.86
C GLN A 178 -0.70 -6.90 -20.91
N MET A 179 0.17 -6.90 -19.88
CA MET A 179 0.19 -7.96 -18.87
C MET A 179 -1.16 -8.09 -18.15
N THR A 180 -1.80 -6.97 -17.80
CA THR A 180 -3.12 -7.01 -17.16
C THR A 180 -4.17 -7.60 -18.10
N GLU A 181 -4.14 -7.23 -19.37
CA GLU A 181 -5.12 -7.68 -20.36
C GLU A 181 -4.97 -9.17 -20.69
N GLU A 182 -3.74 -9.67 -20.80
CA GLU A 182 -3.45 -11.10 -20.94
C GLU A 182 -3.97 -11.90 -19.74
N TRP A 183 -3.70 -11.42 -18.52
CA TRP A 183 -4.20 -12.03 -17.29
C TRP A 183 -5.72 -12.05 -17.24
N LEU A 184 -6.39 -10.95 -17.60
CA LEU A 184 -7.86 -10.89 -17.67
C LEU A 184 -8.44 -11.82 -18.75
N ASN A 185 -7.78 -11.92 -19.91
CA ASN A 185 -8.23 -12.79 -21.01
C ASN A 185 -8.25 -14.27 -20.62
N TYR A 186 -7.33 -14.71 -19.77
CA TYR A 186 -7.34 -16.05 -19.19
C TYR A 186 -8.68 -16.35 -18.47
N TYR A 187 -9.11 -15.47 -17.56
CA TYR A 187 -10.37 -15.65 -16.83
C TYR A 187 -11.60 -15.50 -17.73
N ARG A 188 -11.58 -14.58 -18.71
CA ARG A 188 -12.67 -14.44 -19.68
C ARG A 188 -12.85 -15.73 -20.50
N THR A 189 -11.75 -16.37 -20.89
CA THR A 189 -11.76 -17.64 -21.62
C THR A 189 -12.33 -18.77 -20.76
N MET A 190 -11.89 -18.88 -19.50
CA MET A 190 -12.43 -19.87 -18.55
C MET A 190 -13.95 -19.73 -18.38
N ALA A 191 -14.44 -18.50 -18.17
CA ALA A 191 -15.87 -18.26 -17.98
C ALA A 191 -16.70 -18.64 -19.22
N GLN A 192 -16.16 -18.45 -20.43
CA GLN A 192 -16.81 -18.87 -21.68
C GLN A 192 -16.88 -20.40 -21.82
N MET A 193 -15.86 -21.13 -21.34
CA MET A 193 -15.84 -22.59 -21.35
C MET A 193 -16.83 -23.20 -20.33
N GLU A 194 -17.04 -22.55 -19.18
CA GLU A 194 -18.00 -23.01 -18.17
C GLU A 194 -19.47 -22.73 -18.55
N GLY A 195 -19.72 -21.68 -19.33
CA GLY A 195 -21.07 -21.30 -19.79
C GLY A 195 -21.56 -21.96 -21.07
N ALA A 196 -20.77 -22.83 -21.72
CA ALA A 196 -21.16 -23.48 -22.95
C ALA A 196 -22.12 -24.67 -22.68
N PRO A 197 -23.25 -24.80 -23.41
CA PRO A 197 -24.25 -25.85 -23.17
C PRO A 197 -23.77 -27.30 -23.46
N PHE A 198 -22.51 -27.48 -23.87
CA PHE A 198 -21.90 -28.78 -24.17
C PHE A 198 -20.51 -28.94 -23.55
N SER A 199 -20.31 -28.43 -22.33
CA SER A 199 -19.05 -28.66 -21.59
C SER A 199 -19.04 -30.07 -21.03
N ARG A 200 -18.19 -30.95 -21.60
CA ARG A 200 -17.87 -32.25 -21.00
C ARG A 200 -17.24 -32.01 -19.62
N PRO A 201 -17.52 -32.85 -18.62
CA PRO A 201 -16.93 -32.68 -17.29
C PRO A 201 -15.41 -32.74 -17.40
N ILE A 202 -14.74 -31.70 -16.92
CA ILE A 202 -13.29 -31.74 -16.69
C ILE A 202 -13.09 -32.76 -15.58
N THR A 203 -12.48 -33.91 -15.89
CA THR A 203 -11.99 -34.84 -14.86
C THR A 203 -10.95 -34.09 -14.04
N SER A 204 -11.31 -33.74 -12.81
CA SER A 204 -10.41 -33.24 -11.80
C SER A 204 -9.33 -34.29 -11.54
N GLN A 205 -8.16 -34.15 -12.17
CA GLN A 205 -6.95 -34.72 -11.60
C GLN A 205 -6.63 -33.87 -10.38
N GLY A 206 -7.15 -34.32 -9.24
CA GLY A 206 -6.84 -33.77 -7.94
C GLY A 206 -5.34 -33.79 -7.74
N TYR A 207 -4.79 -32.63 -7.39
CA TYR A 207 -3.49 -32.53 -6.78
C TYR A 207 -3.59 -33.26 -5.42
N SER A 208 -3.21 -34.53 -5.39
CA SER A 208 -3.01 -35.28 -4.14
C SER A 208 -1.71 -34.78 -3.53
N SER A 209 -1.84 -33.90 -2.53
CA SER A 209 -0.77 -33.60 -1.60
C SER A 209 -0.74 -34.73 -0.58
N ASP A 210 -0.21 -35.89 -0.96
CA ASP A 210 0.15 -36.91 0.02
C ASP A 210 1.28 -36.33 0.87
N GLY A 211 0.94 -36.04 2.13
CA GLY A 211 1.89 -35.60 3.12
C GLY A 211 2.85 -36.73 3.43
N ASP A 212 4.15 -36.47 3.27
CA ASP A 212 5.19 -37.30 3.85
C ASP A 212 4.92 -37.41 5.36
N SER A 213 4.54 -38.62 5.76
CA SER A 213 4.50 -39.02 7.15
C SER A 213 5.92 -39.50 7.47
N GLU A 214 6.70 -38.69 8.18
CA GLU A 214 7.93 -39.18 8.79
C GLU A 214 7.53 -40.09 9.97
N GLU A 215 7.71 -41.40 9.78
CA GLU A 215 7.76 -42.40 10.84
C GLU A 215 9.18 -42.43 11.45
N GLU A 216 9.21 -42.50 12.79
CA GLU A 216 10.30 -42.76 13.75
C GLU A 216 11.32 -41.66 14.08
#